data_AF-A0A947PYJ5-F1
#
_entry.id   AF-A0A947PYJ5-F1
#
_cell.length_a   1.000
_cell.length_b   1.000
_cell.length_c   1.000
_cell.angle_alpha   90.00
_cell.angle_beta   90.00
_cell.angle_gamma   90.00
#
_symmetry.space_group_name_H-M   'P 1'
#
loop_
_entity.id
_entity.type
_entity.pdbx_description
1 polymer ?
#
loop_
_entity_poly.entity_id
_entity_poly.type
_entity_poly.pdbx_seq_one_letter_code
_entity_poly.pdbx_strand_id
1 'polypeptide(L)'
;MMRSNFDLCRTVICALMMALFLCALNANAMAQNVPAPRAQKERFPSMQHVFDQLPADMQDELMEEVQQASNLCTAYALFATYQDCQCIGVKYLDARLAMGPDVPMNNLLHYVGAECTNKPAIAGYQFELCQERMKFGGADMSPEESADFCKCVGNNVAEAYARAPANSIRYQMKLAVNAQLQCGNNDVLRQRELEYQRKKAREANVLP
;
A
#
# COMPACT_ATOMS: atom_id res chain seq x y z
N MET A 1 8.90 36.99 60.22
CA MET A 1 7.97 36.77 59.09
C MET A 1 8.71 36.14 57.91
N MET A 2 9.07 34.85 57.95
CA MET A 2 9.66 34.12 56.79
C MET A 2 9.46 32.60 56.95
N ARG A 3 8.23 32.14 57.20
CA ARG A 3 7.92 30.70 57.25
C ARG A 3 6.75 30.26 56.37
N SER A 4 6.08 31.19 55.68
CA SER A 4 4.84 30.86 54.94
C SER A 4 5.03 30.50 53.46
N ASN A 5 6.23 30.65 52.89
CA ASN A 5 6.47 30.44 51.45
C ASN A 5 6.98 29.03 51.11
N PHE A 6 7.36 28.22 52.12
CA PHE A 6 7.92 26.89 51.88
C PHE A 6 6.85 25.80 51.68
N ASP A 7 5.68 25.95 52.32
CA ASP A 7 4.60 24.95 52.25
C ASP A 7 3.81 25.02 50.92
N LEU A 8 3.78 26.19 50.27
CA LEU A 8 3.10 26.35 48.99
C LEU A 8 3.86 25.67 47.84
N CYS A 9 5.20 25.67 47.90
CA CYS A 9 6.03 25.02 46.87
C CYS A 9 5.90 23.48 46.93
N ARG A 10 5.79 22.93 48.15
CA ARG A 10 5.76 21.49 48.37
C ARG A 10 4.44 20.84 47.93
N THR A 11 3.33 21.54 48.10
CA THR A 11 2.00 21.07 47.66
C THR A 11 1.84 21.11 46.14
N VAL A 12 2.37 22.14 45.47
CA VAL A 12 2.32 22.25 43.99
C VAL A 12 3.16 21.17 43.31
N ILE A 13 4.35 20.86 43.83
CA ILE A 13 5.23 19.82 43.26
C ILE A 13 4.59 18.42 43.39
N CYS A 14 3.97 18.10 44.53
CA CYS A 14 3.28 16.82 44.71
C CYS A 14 2.04 16.67 43.79
N ALA A 15 1.30 17.75 43.55
CA ALA A 15 0.16 17.72 42.62
C ALA A 15 0.60 17.51 41.15
N LEU A 16 1.69 18.15 40.73
CA LEU A 16 2.27 17.97 39.39
C LEU A 16 2.81 16.56 39.16
N MET A 17 3.46 15.97 40.17
CA MET A 17 3.98 14.60 40.08
C MET A 17 2.87 13.55 40.01
N MET A 18 1.75 13.73 40.72
CA MET A 18 0.60 12.82 40.61
C MET A 18 -0.13 12.93 39.26
N ALA A 19 -0.23 14.14 38.69
CA ALA A 19 -0.85 14.33 37.37
C ALA A 19 -0.03 13.66 36.24
N LEU A 20 1.31 13.74 36.30
CA LEU A 20 2.19 13.09 35.33
C LEU A 20 2.16 11.56 35.41
N PHE A 21 1.99 10.99 36.61
CA PHE A 21 1.90 9.53 36.79
C PHE A 21 0.56 8.96 36.31
N LEU A 22 -0.54 9.71 36.43
CA LEU A 22 -1.86 9.29 35.93
C LEU A 22 -1.97 9.32 34.39
N CYS A 23 -1.21 10.18 33.71
CA CYS A 23 -1.18 10.19 32.24
C CYS A 23 -0.32 9.06 31.65
N ALA A 24 0.67 8.54 32.38
CA ALA A 24 1.55 7.48 31.88
C ALA A 24 0.91 6.07 31.93
N LEU A 25 -0.09 5.84 32.77
CA LEU A 25 -0.74 4.52 32.92
C LEU A 25 -1.82 4.21 31.86
N ASN A 26 -2.23 5.20 31.06
CA ASN A 26 -3.26 5.00 30.03
C ASN A 26 -2.71 4.88 28.58
N ALA A 27 -1.39 4.90 28.39
CA ALA A 27 -0.80 4.92 27.04
C ALA A 27 -0.65 3.53 26.37
N ASN A 28 -0.92 2.43 27.08
CA ASN A 28 -0.59 1.07 26.59
C ASN A 28 -1.79 0.22 26.13
N ALA A 29 -2.97 0.79 25.92
CA ALA A 29 -4.17 0.02 25.48
C ALA A 29 -4.48 0.14 23.98
N MET A 30 -3.49 0.46 23.14
CA MET A 30 -3.60 0.46 21.67
C MET A 30 -2.51 -0.41 21.03
N ALA A 31 -2.14 -1.52 21.68
CA ALA A 31 -1.51 -2.63 20.95
C ALA A 31 -2.62 -3.27 20.11
N GLN A 32 -2.65 -2.85 18.85
CA GLN A 32 -3.63 -3.22 17.85
C GLN A 32 -3.71 -4.75 17.77
N ASN A 33 -4.85 -5.31 18.19
CA ASN A 33 -5.39 -6.52 17.59
C ASN A 33 -5.43 -6.25 16.08
N VAL A 34 -4.37 -6.62 15.36
CA VAL A 34 -4.39 -6.66 13.90
C VAL A 34 -5.48 -7.67 13.59
N PRO A 35 -6.67 -7.25 13.11
CA PRO A 35 -7.70 -8.22 12.76
C PRO A 35 -7.06 -9.16 11.76
N ALA A 36 -7.13 -10.46 12.03
CA ALA A 36 -6.70 -11.49 11.08
C ALA A 36 -7.20 -11.07 9.69
N PRO A 37 -6.35 -11.13 8.65
CA PRO A 37 -6.73 -10.72 7.31
C PRO A 37 -8.06 -11.39 7.02
N ARG A 38 -9.13 -10.57 6.89
CA ARG A 38 -10.46 -11.09 6.60
C ARG A 38 -10.28 -11.95 5.37
N ALA A 39 -10.48 -13.26 5.50
CA ALA A 39 -10.38 -14.19 4.39
C ALA A 39 -11.26 -13.60 3.28
N GLN A 40 -10.61 -13.03 2.26
CA GLN A 40 -11.32 -12.49 1.13
C GLN A 40 -12.00 -13.71 0.52
N LYS A 41 -13.33 -13.75 0.59
CA LYS A 41 -14.11 -14.82 -0.01
C LYS A 41 -13.77 -14.81 -1.49
N GLU A 42 -13.03 -15.82 -1.94
CA GLU A 42 -12.70 -15.97 -3.35
C GLU A 42 -13.99 -15.89 -4.16
N ARG A 43 -13.99 -15.11 -5.24
CA ARG A 43 -15.18 -14.95 -6.07
C ARG A 43 -15.42 -16.24 -6.85
N PHE A 44 -14.33 -16.85 -7.30
CA PHE A 44 -14.32 -18.11 -8.02
C PHE A 44 -13.56 -19.15 -7.17
N PRO A 45 -14.29 -20.09 -6.54
CA PRO A 45 -13.65 -21.23 -5.90
C PRO A 45 -13.02 -22.12 -6.96
N SER A 46 -12.05 -22.96 -6.56
CA SER A 46 -11.42 -23.91 -7.47
C SER A 46 -12.45 -24.87 -8.09
N MET A 47 -12.44 -24.95 -9.42
CA MET A 47 -13.32 -25.81 -10.22
C MET A 47 -12.58 -27.02 -10.81
N GLN A 48 -11.40 -27.36 -10.28
CA GLN A 48 -10.57 -28.46 -10.78
C GLN A 48 -11.36 -29.78 -10.90
N HIS A 49 -12.19 -30.08 -9.91
CA HIS A 49 -13.03 -31.29 -9.91
C HIS A 49 -14.02 -31.36 -11.09
N VAL A 50 -14.48 -30.22 -11.62
CA VAL A 50 -15.33 -30.17 -12.81
C VAL A 50 -14.46 -30.37 -14.06
N PHE A 51 -13.32 -29.70 -14.12
CA PHE A 51 -12.37 -29.84 -15.22
C PHE A 51 -11.94 -31.30 -15.44
N ASP A 52 -11.59 -32.01 -14.37
CA ASP A 52 -11.14 -33.40 -14.41
C ASP A 52 -12.22 -34.38 -14.92
N GLN A 53 -13.50 -33.99 -14.89
CA GLN A 53 -14.62 -34.80 -15.36
C GLN A 53 -14.98 -34.53 -16.83
N LEU A 54 -14.38 -33.51 -17.45
CA LEU A 54 -14.65 -33.17 -18.85
C LEU A 54 -13.98 -34.18 -19.81
N PRO A 55 -14.56 -34.38 -21.01
CA PRO A 55 -13.88 -35.02 -22.11
C PRO A 55 -12.50 -34.39 -22.41
N ALA A 56 -11.54 -35.20 -22.85
CA ALA A 56 -10.15 -34.73 -23.06
C ALA A 56 -10.05 -33.60 -24.09
N ASP A 57 -10.84 -33.67 -25.16
CA ASP A 57 -10.94 -32.63 -26.19
C ASP A 57 -11.41 -31.29 -25.60
N MET A 58 -12.38 -31.31 -24.69
CA MET A 58 -12.84 -30.10 -23.99
C MET A 58 -11.81 -29.57 -22.99
N GLN A 59 -11.05 -30.45 -22.34
CA GLN A 59 -9.96 -30.04 -21.45
C GLN A 59 -8.87 -29.29 -22.24
N ASP A 60 -8.48 -29.82 -23.40
CA ASP A 60 -7.49 -29.20 -24.27
C ASP A 60 -7.95 -27.81 -24.76
N GLU A 61 -9.20 -27.67 -25.23
CA GLU A 61 -9.76 -26.37 -25.63
C GLU A 61 -9.75 -25.34 -24.49
N LEU A 62 -10.10 -25.75 -23.27
CA LEU A 62 -10.07 -24.87 -22.11
C LEU A 62 -8.63 -24.47 -21.73
N MET A 63 -7.67 -25.37 -21.85
CA MET A 63 -6.26 -25.06 -21.57
C MET A 63 -5.67 -24.12 -22.63
N GLU A 64 -6.06 -24.27 -23.90
CA GLU A 64 -5.75 -23.30 -24.95
C GLU A 64 -6.33 -21.93 -24.63
N GLU A 65 -7.59 -21.86 -24.17
CA GLU A 65 -8.23 -20.61 -23.78
C GLU A 65 -7.52 -19.95 -22.58
N VAL A 66 -7.14 -20.73 -21.56
CA VAL A 66 -6.35 -20.25 -20.41
C VAL A 66 -5.02 -19.67 -20.87
N GLN A 67 -4.34 -20.34 -21.82
CA GLN A 67 -3.10 -19.84 -22.38
C GLN A 67 -3.31 -18.52 -23.14
N GLN A 68 -4.41 -18.40 -23.91
CA GLN A 68 -4.77 -17.16 -24.60
C GLN A 68 -5.04 -16.02 -23.60
N ALA A 69 -5.76 -16.29 -22.52
CA ALA A 69 -6.02 -15.32 -21.45
C ALA A 69 -4.72 -14.84 -20.78
N SER A 70 -3.79 -15.77 -20.50
CA SER A 70 -2.47 -15.44 -19.95
C SER A 70 -1.63 -14.60 -20.93
N ASN A 71 -1.63 -14.95 -22.22
CA ASN A 71 -0.95 -14.18 -23.26
C ASN A 71 -1.52 -12.77 -23.40
N LEU A 72 -2.85 -12.61 -23.34
CA LEU A 72 -3.47 -11.28 -23.37
C LEU A 72 -3.12 -10.45 -22.14
N CYS A 73 -3.02 -11.08 -20.96
CA CYS A 73 -2.58 -10.38 -19.76
C CYS A 73 -1.17 -9.80 -19.94
N THR A 74 -0.23 -10.59 -20.48
CA THR A 74 1.17 -10.16 -20.65
C THR A 74 1.38 -9.20 -21.82
N ALA A 75 0.53 -9.25 -22.85
CA ALA A 75 0.63 -8.38 -24.02
C ALA A 75 0.47 -6.88 -23.71
N TYR A 76 -0.25 -6.52 -22.63
CA TYR A 76 -0.47 -5.14 -22.24
C TYR A 76 0.34 -4.79 -20.99
N ALA A 77 1.45 -4.06 -21.18
CA ALA A 77 2.38 -3.73 -20.09
C ALA A 77 1.71 -3.13 -18.85
N LEU A 78 0.78 -2.18 -19.02
CA LEU A 78 0.06 -1.59 -17.89
C LEU A 78 -0.85 -2.61 -17.19
N PHE A 79 -1.49 -3.51 -17.94
CA PHE A 79 -2.31 -4.54 -17.36
C PHE A 79 -1.47 -5.55 -16.58
N ALA A 80 -0.37 -6.05 -17.16
CA ALA A 80 0.59 -6.94 -16.52
C ALA A 80 1.30 -6.32 -15.29
N THR A 81 1.39 -4.98 -15.24
CA THR A 81 1.92 -4.28 -14.07
C THR A 81 0.95 -4.35 -12.89
N TYR A 82 -0.35 -4.22 -13.15
CA TYR A 82 -1.36 -4.17 -12.09
C TYR A 82 -1.94 -5.54 -11.75
N GLN A 83 -1.84 -6.49 -12.66
CA GLN A 83 -2.41 -7.82 -12.53
C GLN A 83 -1.34 -8.90 -12.66
N ASP A 84 -1.45 -9.92 -11.80
CA ASP A 84 -0.59 -11.09 -11.80
C ASP A 84 -1.12 -12.06 -12.86
N CYS A 85 -0.43 -12.11 -14.01
CA CYS A 85 -0.84 -12.94 -15.12
C CYS A 85 -0.76 -14.44 -14.82
N GLN A 86 0.11 -14.87 -13.90
CA GLN A 86 0.17 -16.26 -13.47
C GLN A 86 -1.07 -16.62 -12.66
N CYS A 87 -1.47 -15.75 -11.72
CA CYS A 87 -2.72 -15.89 -11.00
C CYS A 87 -3.94 -15.88 -11.95
N ILE A 88 -3.95 -14.98 -12.95
CA ILE A 88 -5.03 -14.92 -13.94
C ILE A 88 -5.20 -16.24 -14.66
N GLY A 89 -4.12 -16.89 -15.12
CA GLY A 89 -4.24 -18.17 -15.82
C GLY A 89 -4.99 -19.23 -15.00
N VAL A 90 -4.63 -19.37 -13.72
CA VAL A 90 -5.28 -20.33 -12.82
C VAL A 90 -6.74 -19.96 -12.57
N LYS A 91 -7.01 -18.69 -12.20
CA LYS A 91 -8.35 -18.23 -11.85
C LYS A 91 -9.28 -18.07 -13.05
N TYR A 92 -8.73 -17.94 -14.26
CA TYR A 92 -9.52 -17.85 -15.50
C TYR A 92 -10.28 -19.15 -15.75
N LEU A 93 -9.62 -20.30 -15.57
CA LEU A 93 -10.27 -21.61 -15.72
C LEU A 93 -11.46 -21.74 -14.75
N ASP A 94 -11.25 -21.40 -13.48
CA ASP A 94 -12.28 -21.43 -12.45
C ASP A 94 -13.47 -20.53 -12.84
N ALA A 95 -13.19 -19.31 -13.30
CA ALA A 95 -14.22 -18.37 -13.71
C ALA A 95 -14.97 -18.83 -14.97
N ARG A 96 -14.27 -19.39 -15.96
CA ARG A 96 -14.87 -19.94 -17.19
C ARG A 96 -15.81 -21.09 -16.89
N LEU A 97 -15.40 -22.03 -16.03
CA LEU A 97 -16.23 -23.16 -15.61
C LEU A 97 -17.42 -22.72 -14.75
N ALA A 98 -17.25 -21.70 -13.91
CA ALA A 98 -18.32 -21.18 -13.06
C ALA A 98 -19.37 -20.34 -13.82
N MET A 99 -18.93 -19.55 -14.80
CA MET A 99 -19.82 -18.61 -15.51
C MET A 99 -20.33 -19.12 -16.86
N GLY A 100 -19.71 -20.18 -17.39
CA GLY A 100 -20.09 -20.81 -18.65
C GLY A 100 -19.37 -20.25 -19.88
N PRO A 101 -19.53 -20.92 -21.04
CA PRO A 101 -18.80 -20.62 -22.28
C PRO A 101 -19.25 -19.31 -22.94
N ASP A 102 -20.49 -18.87 -22.72
CA ASP A 102 -21.07 -17.70 -23.39
C ASP A 102 -20.50 -16.35 -22.91
N VAL A 103 -19.75 -16.36 -21.80
CA VAL A 103 -19.16 -15.13 -21.26
C VAL A 103 -17.94 -14.72 -22.09
N PRO A 104 -17.85 -13.47 -22.59
CA PRO A 104 -16.68 -13.02 -23.31
C PRO A 104 -15.42 -13.05 -22.43
N MET A 105 -14.28 -13.48 -23.00
CA MET A 105 -12.98 -13.53 -22.32
C MET A 105 -12.61 -12.21 -21.63
N ASN A 106 -12.87 -11.06 -22.27
CA ASN A 106 -12.61 -9.75 -21.68
C ASN A 106 -13.36 -9.50 -20.36
N ASN A 107 -14.58 -10.03 -20.25
CA ASN A 107 -15.37 -9.91 -19.02
C ASN A 107 -14.80 -10.82 -17.93
N LEU A 108 -14.42 -12.05 -18.27
CA LEU A 108 -13.74 -12.96 -17.32
C LEU A 108 -12.42 -12.36 -16.82
N LEU A 109 -11.59 -11.83 -17.71
CA LEU A 109 -10.35 -11.14 -17.35
C LEU A 109 -10.59 -9.94 -16.42
N HIS A 110 -11.68 -9.20 -16.62
CA HIS A 110 -12.05 -8.11 -15.72
C HIS A 110 -12.41 -8.63 -14.31
N TYR A 111 -13.19 -9.71 -14.21
CA TYR A 111 -13.57 -10.28 -12.92
C TYR A 111 -12.40 -10.92 -12.19
N VAL A 112 -11.61 -11.72 -12.90
CA VAL A 112 -10.44 -12.43 -12.36
C VAL A 112 -9.31 -11.46 -12.02
N GLY A 113 -9.10 -10.43 -12.84
CA GLY A 113 -8.12 -9.37 -12.54
C GLY A 113 -8.42 -8.64 -11.23
N ALA A 114 -9.65 -8.64 -10.73
CA ALA A 114 -9.91 -8.06 -9.41
C ALA A 114 -9.36 -8.92 -8.25
N GLU A 115 -9.12 -10.21 -8.45
CA GLU A 115 -8.57 -11.13 -7.45
C GLU A 115 -7.05 -11.31 -7.58
N CYS A 116 -6.53 -11.09 -8.79
CA CYS A 116 -5.14 -11.34 -9.12
C CYS A 116 -4.30 -10.05 -9.16
N THR A 117 -4.30 -9.26 -8.07
CA THR A 117 -3.53 -8.01 -8.04
C THR A 117 -2.02 -8.25 -7.89
N ASN A 118 -1.20 -7.60 -8.71
CA ASN A 118 0.27 -7.68 -8.65
C ASN A 118 0.89 -6.57 -7.80
N LYS A 119 0.76 -6.67 -6.46
CA LYS A 119 1.24 -5.63 -5.53
C LYS A 119 2.72 -5.25 -5.73
N PRO A 120 3.68 -6.20 -5.86
CA PRO A 120 5.09 -5.85 -6.03
C PRO A 120 5.36 -5.07 -7.31
N ALA A 121 4.77 -5.48 -8.45
CA ALA A 121 4.96 -4.76 -9.70
C ALA A 121 4.33 -3.37 -9.68
N ILE A 122 3.14 -3.20 -9.09
CA ILE A 122 2.53 -1.87 -8.88
C ILE A 122 3.46 -0.97 -8.06
N ALA A 123 4.00 -1.49 -6.96
CA ALA A 123 4.89 -0.71 -6.10
C ALA A 123 6.17 -0.28 -6.82
N GLY A 124 6.80 -1.19 -7.57
CA GLY A 124 7.99 -0.90 -8.38
C GLY A 124 7.72 0.14 -9.46
N TYR A 125 6.66 -0.04 -10.24
CA TYR A 125 6.27 0.89 -11.29
C TYR A 125 6.01 2.31 -10.77
N GLN A 126 5.27 2.42 -9.66
CA GLN A 126 4.95 3.71 -9.04
C GLN A 126 6.17 4.38 -8.38
N PHE A 127 7.09 3.58 -7.85
CA PHE A 127 8.39 4.06 -7.37
C PHE A 127 9.20 4.71 -8.49
N GLU A 128 9.34 4.01 -9.63
CA GLU A 128 10.08 4.51 -10.80
C GLU A 128 9.48 5.82 -11.34
N LEU A 129 8.15 5.84 -11.56
CA LEU A 129 7.45 7.06 -11.99
C LEU A 129 7.61 8.22 -11.02
N CYS A 130 7.61 7.94 -9.71
CA CYS A 130 7.85 8.94 -8.70
C CYS A 130 9.28 9.49 -8.80
N GLN A 131 10.29 8.62 -8.92
CA GLN A 131 11.69 9.05 -9.03
C GLN A 131 11.92 9.90 -10.28
N GLU A 132 11.34 9.51 -11.41
CA GLU A 132 11.41 10.31 -12.65
C GLU A 132 10.80 11.69 -12.44
N ARG A 133 9.64 11.78 -11.80
CA ARG A 133 9.02 13.07 -11.49
C ARG A 133 9.89 13.92 -10.57
N MET A 134 10.54 13.33 -9.57
CA MET A 134 11.40 14.05 -8.63
C MET A 134 12.65 14.62 -9.31
N LYS A 135 13.21 13.93 -10.32
CA LYS A 135 14.34 14.41 -11.11
C LYS A 135 14.04 15.70 -11.88
N PHE A 136 12.81 15.86 -12.38
CA PHE A 136 12.41 17.02 -13.20
C PHE A 136 11.62 18.09 -12.42
N GLY A 137 11.06 17.74 -11.25
CA GLY A 137 10.16 18.59 -10.48
C GLY A 137 10.83 19.66 -9.62
N GLY A 138 12.17 19.72 -9.59
CA GLY A 138 12.91 20.72 -8.81
C GLY A 138 12.71 20.63 -7.30
N ALA A 139 12.33 19.45 -6.79
CA ALA A 139 12.20 19.24 -5.36
C ALA A 139 13.57 19.27 -4.70
N ASP A 140 13.74 20.11 -3.67
CA ASP A 140 14.94 20.17 -2.84
C ASP A 140 14.97 18.98 -1.87
N MET A 141 15.15 17.79 -2.42
CA MET A 141 15.29 16.54 -1.68
C MET A 141 16.61 15.89 -2.06
N SER A 142 17.32 15.36 -1.06
CA SER A 142 18.47 14.49 -1.34
C SER A 142 18.01 13.23 -2.11
N PRO A 143 18.90 12.58 -2.88
CA PRO A 143 18.58 11.32 -3.56
C PRO A 143 18.01 10.24 -2.64
N GLU A 144 18.49 10.17 -1.40
CA GLU A 144 18.02 9.22 -0.39
C GLU A 144 16.60 9.56 0.07
N GLU A 145 16.32 10.84 0.34
CA GLU A 145 14.99 11.29 0.77
C GLU A 145 13.94 11.10 -0.33
N SER A 146 14.33 11.35 -1.58
CA SER A 146 13.50 11.09 -2.75
C SER A 146 13.19 9.59 -2.90
N ALA A 147 14.18 8.72 -2.69
CA ALA A 147 13.96 7.27 -2.74
C ALA A 147 13.01 6.80 -1.63
N ASP A 148 13.18 7.27 -0.38
CA ASP A 148 12.28 6.96 0.73
C ASP A 148 10.84 7.40 0.46
N PHE A 149 10.69 8.65 -0.01
CA PHE A 149 9.39 9.21 -0.39
C PHE A 149 8.73 8.37 -1.50
N CYS A 150 9.45 8.06 -2.57
CA CYS A 150 8.92 7.29 -3.68
C CYS A 150 8.60 5.84 -3.29
N LYS A 151 9.35 5.25 -2.36
CA LYS A 151 9.03 3.93 -1.81
C LYS A 151 7.73 3.96 -1.03
N CYS A 152 7.51 5.00 -0.22
CA CYS A 152 6.23 5.22 0.45
C CYS A 152 5.08 5.35 -0.57
N VAL A 153 5.27 6.14 -1.63
CA VAL A 153 4.24 6.33 -2.68
C VAL A 153 3.90 5.01 -3.35
N GLY A 154 4.91 4.27 -3.82
CA GLY A 154 4.70 3.00 -4.51
C GLY A 154 3.93 1.98 -3.67
N ASN A 155 4.33 1.82 -2.40
CA ASN A 155 3.64 0.91 -1.48
C ASN A 155 2.19 1.34 -1.22
N ASN A 156 1.93 2.63 -1.00
CA ASN A 156 0.58 3.10 -0.75
C ASN A 156 -0.35 2.93 -1.95
N VAL A 157 0.16 3.12 -3.19
CA VAL A 157 -0.62 2.85 -4.40
C VAL A 157 -0.93 1.35 -4.52
N ALA A 158 0.07 0.48 -4.34
CA ALA A 158 -0.12 -0.97 -4.41
C ALA A 158 -1.15 -1.47 -3.38
N GLU A 159 -1.07 -0.99 -2.14
CA GLU A 159 -2.03 -1.33 -1.09
C GLU A 159 -3.43 -0.79 -1.37
N ALA A 160 -3.55 0.44 -1.85
CA ALA A 160 -4.85 1.02 -2.17
C ALA A 160 -5.52 0.33 -3.36
N TYR A 161 -4.74 -0.03 -4.39
CA TYR A 161 -5.24 -0.77 -5.53
C TYR A 161 -5.69 -2.17 -5.13
N ALA A 162 -4.90 -2.91 -4.33
CA ALA A 162 -5.26 -4.26 -3.89
C ALA A 162 -6.54 -4.32 -3.03
N ARG A 163 -6.89 -3.24 -2.34
CA ARG A 163 -8.16 -3.16 -1.57
C ARG A 163 -9.39 -2.98 -2.46
N ALA A 164 -9.24 -2.30 -3.59
CA ALA A 164 -10.33 -1.99 -4.50
C ALA A 164 -9.77 -1.88 -5.93
N PRO A 165 -9.46 -3.02 -6.57
CA PRO A 165 -8.85 -3.02 -7.88
C PRO A 165 -9.87 -2.57 -8.92
N ALA A 166 -9.44 -1.66 -9.80
CA ALA A 166 -10.27 -1.17 -10.89
C ALA A 166 -9.39 -0.84 -12.10
N ASN A 167 -9.78 -1.36 -13.27
CA ASN A 167 -9.10 -1.11 -14.53
C ASN A 167 -9.49 0.27 -15.10
N SER A 168 -9.02 1.34 -14.45
CA SER A 168 -9.28 2.71 -14.86
C SER A 168 -8.06 3.58 -14.60
N ILE A 169 -7.53 4.18 -15.67
CA ILE A 169 -6.40 5.12 -15.58
C ILE A 169 -6.71 6.27 -14.62
N ARG A 170 -7.94 6.82 -14.66
CA ARG A 170 -8.35 7.90 -13.75
C ARG A 170 -8.30 7.46 -12.28
N TYR A 171 -8.70 6.22 -12.00
CA TYR A 171 -8.61 5.66 -10.65
C TYR A 171 -7.15 5.48 -10.22
N GLN A 172 -6.31 4.90 -11.07
CA GLN A 172 -4.88 4.72 -10.81
C GLN A 172 -4.17 6.06 -10.55
N MET A 173 -4.46 7.09 -11.34
CA MET A 173 -3.95 8.45 -11.11
C MET A 173 -4.41 9.02 -9.76
N LYS A 174 -5.68 8.82 -9.39
CA LYS A 174 -6.21 9.25 -8.08
C LYS A 174 -5.46 8.55 -6.94
N LEU A 175 -5.17 7.26 -7.06
CA LEU A 175 -4.37 6.53 -6.07
C LEU A 175 -2.96 7.13 -5.94
N ALA A 176 -2.30 7.41 -7.06
CA ALA A 176 -0.96 8.00 -7.05
C ALA A 176 -0.94 9.38 -6.38
N VAL A 177 -1.90 10.26 -6.70
CA VAL A 177 -2.03 11.59 -6.05
C VAL A 177 -2.29 11.45 -4.55
N ASN A 178 -3.20 10.56 -4.15
CA ASN A 178 -3.49 10.34 -2.73
C ASN A 178 -2.26 9.78 -1.97
N ALA A 179 -1.53 8.85 -2.58
CA ALA A 179 -0.31 8.31 -2.00
C ALA A 179 0.77 9.39 -1.85
N GLN A 180 0.93 10.28 -2.84
CA GLN A 180 1.83 11.44 -2.75
C GLN A 180 1.43 12.37 -1.60
N LEU A 181 0.14 12.68 -1.44
CA LEU A 181 -0.33 13.52 -0.32
C LEU A 181 -0.12 12.83 1.04
N GLN A 182 -0.32 11.52 1.13
CA GLN A 182 -0.11 10.75 2.35
C GLN A 182 1.37 10.68 2.74
N CYS A 183 2.24 10.42 1.78
CA CYS A 183 3.69 10.35 1.99
C CYS A 183 4.33 11.74 2.14
N GLY A 184 3.73 12.76 1.54
CA GLY A 184 4.21 14.14 1.53
C GLY A 184 3.68 14.99 2.67
N ASN A 185 2.76 14.49 3.51
CA ASN A 185 2.28 15.21 4.68
C ASN A 185 3.34 15.19 5.82
N ASN A 186 4.35 16.02 5.60
CA ASN A 186 5.02 16.97 6.49
C ASN A 186 5.63 16.55 7.83
N ASP A 187 5.32 15.43 8.47
CA ASP A 187 5.95 15.17 9.79
C ASP A 187 7.43 14.76 9.63
N VAL A 188 7.78 13.95 8.64
CA VAL A 188 9.18 13.53 8.44
C VAL A 188 10.04 14.69 7.91
N LEU A 189 9.53 15.46 6.95
CA LEU A 189 10.23 16.66 6.45
C LEU A 189 10.36 17.74 7.53
N ARG A 190 9.31 17.95 8.34
CA ARG A 190 9.36 18.86 9.49
C ARG A 190 10.32 18.37 10.57
N GLN A 191 10.42 17.06 10.84
CA GLN A 191 11.39 16.53 11.78
C GLN A 191 12.83 16.69 11.27
N ARG A 192 13.09 16.44 9.98
CA ARG A 192 14.41 16.65 9.37
C ARG A 192 14.83 18.12 9.36
N GLU A 193 13.90 19.02 9.05
CA GLU A 193 14.10 20.47 9.19
C GLU A 193 14.46 20.83 10.65
N LEU A 194 13.69 20.33 11.63
CA LEU A 194 13.97 20.58 13.06
C LEU A 194 15.33 20.03 13.51
N GLU A 195 15.74 18.86 13.03
CA GLU A 195 17.05 18.28 13.30
C GLU A 195 18.19 19.08 12.66
N TYR A 196 18.01 19.51 11.42
CA TYR A 196 18.96 20.37 10.72
C TYR A 196 19.16 21.70 11.44
N GLN A 197 18.08 22.37 11.85
CA GLN A 197 18.14 23.63 12.60
C GLN A 197 18.84 23.44 13.97
N ARG A 198 18.59 22.32 14.66
CA ARG A 198 19.29 21.98 15.93
C ARG A 198 20.78 21.78 15.73
N LYS A 199 21.19 21.11 14.64
CA LYS A 199 22.60 20.90 14.30
C LYS A 199 23.29 22.24 14.02
N LYS A 200 22.69 23.08 13.19
CA LYS A 200 23.20 24.42 12.86
C LYS A 200 23.32 25.32 14.10
N ALA A 201 22.35 25.27 15.01
CA ALA A 201 22.41 26.02 16.27
C ALA A 201 23.52 25.54 17.22
N ARG A 202 23.86 24.24 17.21
CA ARG A 202 25.00 23.71 17.97
C ARG A 202 26.32 24.19 17.37
N GLU A 203 26.45 24.14 16.05
CA GLU A 203 27.65 24.61 15.34
C GLU A 203 27.88 26.12 15.56
N ALA A 204 26.81 26.93 15.56
CA ALA A 204 26.90 28.37 15.83
C ALA A 204 27.29 28.72 17.29
N ASN A 205 26.93 27.89 18.27
CA ASN A 205 27.27 28.09 19.69
C ASN A 205 28.64 27.48 20.09
N VAL A 206 29.35 26.83 19.16
CA VAL A 206 30.67 26.24 19.39
C VAL A 206 31.80 27.10 18.79
N LEU A 207 31.45 28.12 18.01
CA LEU A 207 32.41 29.12 17.51
C LEU A 207 32.52 30.28 18.52
N PRO A 208 33.74 30.58 19.03
CA PRO A 208 34.00 31.59 20.06
C PRO A 208 33.77 33.03 19.60
#